data_AF-A0A371RLA9-F1
#
_entry.id   AF-A0A371RLA9-F1
#
_cell.length_a   1.000
_cell.length_b   1.000
_cell.length_c   1.000
_cell.angle_alpha   90.00
_cell.angle_beta   90.00
_cell.angle_gamma   90.00
#
_symmetry.space_group_name_H-M   'P 1'
#
loop_
_entity.id
_entity.type
_entity.pdbx_description
1 polymer ?
#
loop_
_entity_poly.entity_id
_entity_poly.type
_entity_poly.pdbx_seq_one_letter_code
_entity_poly.pdbx_strand_id
1 'polypeptide(L)'
;MTDNDAEKLRQLSAGFDPARGNWVHRGLDLSTPTKISPEEIEGFKGHYAAQFGQALQGLDWWLDMNPEVLKRYRLYCSLTLRVEPRVMGNGTLAFYALNGYETGCRYFVQSYHQDGLSKDELLEVIAMAFVHAGPRGMQTIAKALEGFEFNDTPNPRAKFPDGWAPDIEAFRSGIDYSTVELTIEERRKVEDWYLRTIGEIPPYVTFMANHRPQLFKTHRSRMENMLYHLPKQMWPTSMLYYHVMSRTAEGIRENVLLCKSWGVSKSDALDTIGNALVFGQMEAASMVQKEAGDIFDNWED
;
A
#
# COMPACT_ATOMS: atom_id res chain seq x y z
N MET A 1 -8.37 -16.88 26.48
CA MET A 1 -7.89 -15.53 26.16
C MET A 1 -7.75 -14.80 27.48
N THR A 2 -6.55 -14.37 27.82
CA THR A 2 -6.29 -13.69 29.10
C THR A 2 -6.65 -12.20 28.99
N ASP A 3 -6.88 -11.52 30.11
CA ASP A 3 -7.09 -10.05 30.10
C ASP A 3 -5.92 -9.30 29.44
N ASN A 4 -4.70 -9.86 29.53
CA ASN A 4 -3.49 -9.33 28.91
C ASN A 4 -3.51 -9.45 27.37
N ASP A 5 -4.21 -10.46 26.83
CA ASP A 5 -4.40 -10.60 25.37
C ASP A 5 -5.43 -9.58 24.86
N ALA A 6 -6.46 -9.27 25.65
CA ALA A 6 -7.47 -8.26 25.30
C ALA A 6 -6.93 -6.82 25.39
N GLU A 7 -5.99 -6.54 26.29
CA GLU A 7 -5.28 -5.26 26.39
C GLU A 7 -4.35 -5.05 25.18
N LYS A 8 -3.61 -6.10 24.78
CA LYS A 8 -2.76 -6.08 23.57
C LYS A 8 -3.57 -5.90 22.29
N LEU A 9 -4.68 -6.63 22.14
CA LEU A 9 -5.56 -6.47 20.99
C LEU A 9 -6.20 -5.07 20.92
N ARG A 10 -6.45 -4.43 22.08
CA ARG A 10 -6.89 -3.03 22.14
C ARG A 10 -5.85 -2.03 21.62
N GLN A 11 -4.56 -2.31 21.76
CA GLN A 11 -3.50 -1.47 21.20
C GLN A 11 -3.35 -1.63 19.68
N LEU A 12 -3.66 -2.81 19.12
CA LEU A 12 -3.28 -3.17 17.74
C LEU A 12 -4.25 -2.65 16.64
N SER A 13 -5.54 -2.42 16.95
CA SER A 13 -6.53 -1.76 16.04
C SER A 13 -7.09 -0.46 16.57
N ALA A 14 -6.43 0.16 17.55
CA ALA A 14 -7.06 1.14 18.43
C ALA A 14 -8.39 0.63 19.03
N GLY A 15 -8.50 -0.68 19.28
CA GLY A 15 -9.64 -1.31 19.94
C GLY A 15 -10.66 -1.98 19.05
N PHE A 16 -10.71 -1.71 17.75
CA PHE A 16 -11.85 -2.14 16.93
C PHE A 16 -11.91 -3.67 16.72
N ASP A 17 -12.90 -4.33 17.32
CA ASP A 17 -13.19 -5.77 17.19
C ASP A 17 -14.71 -5.99 17.39
N PRO A 18 -15.52 -5.77 16.34
CA PRO A 18 -16.97 -5.85 16.43
C PRO A 18 -17.46 -7.26 16.75
N ALA A 19 -16.71 -8.31 16.39
CA ALA A 19 -17.05 -9.70 16.70
C ALA A 19 -17.04 -9.99 18.20
N ARG A 20 -16.28 -9.20 18.98
CA ARG A 20 -16.24 -9.25 20.45
C ARG A 20 -16.97 -8.09 21.11
N GLY A 21 -17.76 -7.35 20.33
CA GLY A 21 -18.55 -6.22 20.83
C GLY A 21 -17.74 -4.94 21.10
N ASN A 22 -16.48 -4.87 20.66
CA ASN A 22 -15.70 -3.63 20.77
C ASN A 22 -15.81 -2.80 19.50
N TRP A 23 -16.56 -1.71 19.59
CA TRP A 23 -16.83 -0.80 18.47
C TRP A 23 -16.01 0.48 18.52
N VAL A 24 -15.08 0.61 19.47
CA VAL A 24 -14.26 1.80 19.59
C VAL A 24 -13.13 1.78 18.57
N HIS A 25 -12.98 2.86 17.81
CA HIS A 25 -11.89 3.03 16.84
C HIS A 25 -11.38 4.46 16.89
N ARG A 26 -10.09 4.62 17.23
CA ARG A 26 -9.43 5.94 17.36
C ARG A 26 -10.22 6.90 18.25
N GLY A 27 -10.78 6.40 19.36
CA GLY A 27 -11.55 7.18 20.32
C GLY A 27 -13.05 7.34 20.01
N LEU A 28 -13.56 6.93 18.83
CA LEU A 28 -14.99 7.01 18.50
C LEU A 28 -15.71 5.69 18.77
N ASP A 29 -16.90 5.72 19.38
CA ASP A 29 -17.78 4.54 19.52
C ASP A 29 -18.61 4.36 18.23
N LEU A 30 -18.17 3.46 17.35
CA LEU A 30 -18.80 3.27 16.05
C LEU A 30 -20.14 2.51 16.10
N SER A 31 -20.57 2.01 17.27
CA SER A 31 -21.85 1.30 17.41
C SER A 31 -23.06 2.25 17.37
N THR A 32 -22.84 3.53 17.69
CA THR A 32 -23.90 4.57 17.78
C THR A 32 -23.56 5.78 16.89
N PRO A 33 -23.55 5.64 15.56
CA PRO A 33 -23.04 6.69 14.66
C PRO A 33 -23.80 8.02 14.75
N THR A 34 -25.07 8.00 15.17
CA THR A 34 -25.92 9.22 15.27
C THR A 34 -25.69 10.03 16.54
N LYS A 35 -24.81 9.57 17.44
CA LYS A 35 -24.49 10.24 18.70
C LYS A 35 -22.99 10.48 18.80
N ILE A 36 -22.60 11.54 19.48
CA ILE A 36 -21.22 11.77 19.87
C ILE A 36 -21.14 12.41 21.25
N SER A 37 -20.19 11.95 22.05
CA SER A 37 -19.86 12.48 23.36
C SER A 37 -18.63 13.41 23.33
N PRO A 38 -18.47 14.31 24.30
CA PRO A 38 -17.23 15.09 24.46
C PRO A 38 -15.98 14.21 24.55
N GLU A 39 -16.06 13.07 25.23
CA GLU A 39 -14.96 12.12 25.40
C GLU A 39 -14.54 11.49 24.07
N GLU A 40 -15.49 11.17 23.20
CA GLU A 40 -15.20 10.70 21.84
C GLU A 40 -14.49 11.76 20.99
N ILE A 41 -14.91 13.03 21.11
CA ILE A 41 -14.29 14.15 20.40
C ILE A 41 -12.84 14.33 20.84
N GLU A 42 -12.60 14.38 22.16
CA GLU A 42 -11.25 14.50 22.72
C GLU A 42 -10.39 13.29 22.36
N GLY A 43 -10.94 12.07 22.47
CA GLY A 43 -10.24 10.84 22.12
C GLY A 43 -9.82 10.80 20.64
N PHE A 44 -10.69 11.22 19.73
CA PHE A 44 -10.38 11.28 18.31
C PHE A 44 -9.34 12.34 17.97
N LYS A 45 -9.54 13.58 18.45
CA LYS A 45 -8.56 14.67 18.23
C LYS A 45 -7.20 14.31 18.84
N GLY A 46 -7.20 13.70 20.03
CA GLY A 46 -6.00 13.23 20.72
C GLY A 46 -5.24 12.15 19.95
N HIS A 47 -5.93 11.17 19.38
CA HIS A 47 -5.29 10.11 18.59
C HIS A 47 -4.52 10.67 17.39
N TYR A 48 -5.17 11.52 16.58
CA TYR A 48 -4.53 12.11 15.40
C TYR A 48 -3.42 13.11 15.78
N ALA A 49 -3.63 13.93 16.81
CA ALA A 49 -2.58 14.84 17.29
C ALA A 49 -1.34 14.08 17.78
N ALA A 50 -1.51 12.98 18.52
CA ALA A 50 -0.40 12.16 18.99
C ALA A 50 0.32 11.43 17.85
N GLN A 51 -0.44 10.89 16.88
CA GLN A 51 0.15 10.14 15.77
C GLN A 51 0.89 11.05 14.77
N PHE A 52 0.39 12.27 14.54
CA PHE A 52 0.86 13.15 13.45
C PHE A 52 1.57 14.42 13.90
N GLY A 53 1.60 14.70 15.22
CA GLY A 53 2.06 15.98 15.75
C GLY A 53 1.16 17.16 15.38
N GLN A 54 0.04 16.92 14.68
CA GLN A 54 -0.93 17.93 14.28
C GLN A 54 -2.31 17.31 14.07
N ALA A 55 -3.35 18.14 14.17
CA ALA A 55 -4.72 17.73 13.90
C ALA A 55 -4.97 17.49 12.39
N LEU A 56 -5.81 16.52 12.05
CA LEU A 56 -6.32 16.36 10.69
C LEU A 56 -7.57 17.22 10.51
N GLN A 57 -7.36 18.48 10.15
CA GLN A 57 -8.41 19.50 10.05
C GLN A 57 -9.64 19.06 9.24
N GLY A 58 -9.47 18.28 8.17
CA GLY A 58 -10.59 17.79 7.37
C GLY A 58 -11.49 16.79 8.11
N LEU A 59 -10.91 15.94 8.97
CA LEU A 59 -11.69 15.02 9.80
C LEU A 59 -12.29 15.75 11.01
N ASP A 60 -11.55 16.68 11.60
CA ASP A 60 -12.06 17.54 12.68
C ASP A 60 -13.25 18.39 12.22
N TRP A 61 -13.22 18.88 10.97
CA TRP A 61 -14.35 19.60 10.39
C TRP A 61 -15.60 18.72 10.32
N TRP A 62 -15.48 17.47 9.87
CA TRP A 62 -16.61 16.54 9.87
C TRP A 62 -17.05 16.16 11.28
N LEU A 63 -16.12 16.05 12.22
CA LEU A 63 -16.42 15.80 13.63
C LEU A 63 -17.29 16.91 14.22
N ASP A 64 -16.98 18.17 13.89
CA ASP A 64 -17.69 19.34 14.39
C ASP A 64 -19.01 19.60 13.63
N MET A 65 -19.08 19.27 12.34
CA MET A 65 -20.25 19.58 11.48
C MET A 65 -21.27 18.47 11.35
N ASN A 66 -20.83 17.22 11.22
CA ASN A 66 -21.71 16.07 11.12
C ASN A 66 -20.96 14.80 11.58
N PRO A 67 -20.87 14.57 12.90
CA PRO A 67 -20.12 13.43 13.45
C PRO A 67 -20.66 12.08 12.98
N GLU A 68 -21.93 11.99 12.56
CA GLU A 68 -22.48 10.77 11.98
C GLU A 68 -21.78 10.40 10.67
N VAL A 69 -21.56 11.37 9.79
CA VAL A 69 -20.82 11.15 8.54
C VAL A 69 -19.41 10.65 8.83
N LEU A 70 -18.72 11.28 9.79
CA LEU A 70 -17.38 10.86 10.18
C LEU A 70 -17.36 9.45 10.78
N LYS A 71 -18.27 9.14 11.71
CA LYS A 71 -18.33 7.82 12.36
C LYS A 71 -18.61 6.71 11.34
N ARG A 72 -19.51 6.95 10.38
CA ARG A 72 -19.76 5.99 9.28
C ARG A 72 -18.53 5.81 8.38
N TYR A 73 -17.85 6.89 8.05
CA TYR A 73 -16.57 6.82 7.32
C TYR A 73 -15.51 6.04 8.12
N ARG A 74 -15.38 6.28 9.43
CA ARG A 74 -14.42 5.56 10.27
C ARG A 74 -14.77 4.09 10.47
N LEU A 75 -16.05 3.73 10.48
CA LEU A 75 -16.51 2.34 10.45
C LEU A 75 -16.16 1.65 9.14
N TYR A 76 -16.34 2.35 8.02
CA TYR A 76 -15.88 1.83 6.73
C TYR A 76 -14.36 1.61 6.75
N CYS A 77 -13.57 2.61 7.14
CA CYS A 77 -12.11 2.48 7.20
C CYS A 77 -11.60 1.47 8.24
N SER A 78 -12.34 1.20 9.32
CA SER A 78 -11.90 0.24 10.33
C SER A 78 -12.01 -1.20 9.85
N LEU A 79 -12.91 -1.47 8.91
CA LEU A 79 -13.07 -2.77 8.28
C LEU A 79 -12.08 -3.01 7.14
N THR A 80 -11.40 -1.96 6.68
CA THR A 80 -10.36 -2.06 5.64
C THR A 80 -8.94 -2.12 6.22
N LEU A 81 -8.80 -2.18 7.55
CA LEU A 81 -7.52 -2.21 8.26
C LEU A 81 -7.39 -3.52 9.06
N ARG A 82 -6.19 -4.08 9.08
CA ARG A 82 -5.90 -5.31 9.82
C ARG A 82 -5.86 -5.11 11.33
N VAL A 83 -6.11 -6.22 12.04
CA VAL A 83 -6.02 -6.27 13.50
C VAL A 83 -4.61 -6.41 14.02
N GLU A 84 -3.71 -7.06 13.27
CA GLU A 84 -2.28 -7.06 13.55
C GLU A 84 -1.56 -6.15 12.54
N PRO A 85 -0.82 -5.11 12.96
CA PRO A 85 -0.07 -4.28 12.06
C PRO A 85 1.11 -5.09 11.52
N ARG A 86 0.94 -5.59 10.31
CA ARG A 86 2.01 -6.05 9.43
C ARG A 86 2.11 -5.02 8.32
N VAL A 87 3.32 -4.53 8.06
CA VAL A 87 3.54 -3.58 6.97
C VAL A 87 3.22 -4.30 5.67
N MET A 88 2.32 -3.73 4.89
CA MET A 88 1.94 -4.22 3.57
C MET A 88 2.08 -3.10 2.53
N GLY A 89 2.28 -3.47 1.27
CA GLY A 89 2.49 -2.51 0.20
C GLY A 89 1.32 -1.54 0.06
N ASN A 90 1.62 -0.26 0.12
CA ASN A 90 0.61 0.79 0.23
C ASN A 90 0.93 1.90 -0.75
N GLY A 91 0.34 1.78 -1.94
CA GLY A 91 0.46 2.72 -3.05
C GLY A 91 -0.08 4.13 -2.75
N THR A 92 -0.64 4.37 -1.55
CA THR A 92 -1.11 5.68 -1.08
C THR A 92 -0.05 6.77 -1.23
N LEU A 93 1.23 6.47 -0.96
CA LEU A 93 2.29 7.47 -1.07
C LEU A 93 2.38 8.07 -2.49
N ALA A 94 2.31 7.24 -3.52
CA ALA A 94 2.33 7.70 -4.91
C ALA A 94 1.14 8.63 -5.22
N PHE A 95 -0.04 8.29 -4.71
CA PHE A 95 -1.24 9.08 -4.90
C PHE A 95 -1.21 10.40 -4.16
N TYR A 96 -0.80 10.42 -2.89
CA TYR A 96 -0.62 11.67 -2.14
C TYR A 96 0.41 12.58 -2.81
N ALA A 97 1.53 12.00 -3.25
CA ALA A 97 2.57 12.74 -3.95
C ALA A 97 2.06 13.37 -5.25
N LEU A 98 1.35 12.59 -6.09
CA LEU A 98 0.77 13.09 -7.35
C LEU A 98 -0.25 14.22 -7.15
N ASN A 99 -1.06 14.12 -6.10
CA ASN A 99 -2.06 15.12 -5.76
C ASN A 99 -1.50 16.35 -5.02
N GLY A 100 -0.19 16.40 -4.76
CA GLY A 100 0.42 17.51 -4.02
C GLY A 100 0.06 17.53 -2.54
N TYR A 101 -0.38 16.40 -1.98
CA TYR A 101 -0.83 16.33 -0.59
C TYR A 101 0.36 16.09 0.35
N GLU A 102 1.07 17.17 0.67
CA GLU A 102 2.29 17.15 1.50
C GLU A 102 2.03 16.53 2.88
N THR A 103 0.97 16.95 3.57
CA THR A 103 0.57 16.37 4.87
C THR A 103 0.35 14.87 4.80
N GLY A 104 -0.28 14.38 3.72
CA GLY A 104 -0.48 12.95 3.50
C GLY A 104 0.82 12.19 3.28
N CYS A 105 1.76 12.77 2.52
CA CYS A 105 3.08 12.15 2.30
C CYS A 105 3.87 12.04 3.60
N ARG A 106 3.89 13.11 4.42
CA ARG A 106 4.56 13.09 5.73
C ARG A 106 3.92 12.08 6.67
N TYR A 107 2.59 12.07 6.73
CA TYR A 107 1.81 11.08 7.48
C TYR A 107 2.24 9.66 7.14
N PHE A 108 2.27 9.34 5.86
CA PHE A 108 2.58 8.01 5.38
C PHE A 108 3.99 7.57 5.81
N VAL A 109 5.00 8.40 5.55
CA VAL A 109 6.40 8.08 5.86
C VAL A 109 6.62 7.98 7.37
N GLN A 110 6.02 8.88 8.15
CA GLN A 110 6.07 8.84 9.61
C GLN A 110 5.45 7.57 10.18
N SER A 111 4.32 7.09 9.61
CA SER A 111 3.69 5.84 10.05
C SER A 111 4.61 4.65 9.82
N TYR A 112 5.20 4.53 8.63
CA TYR A 112 6.10 3.41 8.31
C TYR A 112 7.39 3.46 9.15
N HIS A 113 7.88 4.67 9.44
CA HIS A 113 9.00 4.88 10.36
C HIS A 113 8.66 4.44 11.81
N GLN A 114 7.46 4.79 12.31
CA GLN A 114 6.96 4.35 13.62
C GLN A 114 6.73 2.82 13.68
N ASP A 115 6.32 2.22 12.56
CA ASP A 115 6.19 0.77 12.41
C ASP A 115 7.55 0.05 12.35
N GLY A 116 8.66 0.79 12.32
CA GLY A 116 10.01 0.26 12.45
C GLY A 116 10.70 -0.05 11.13
N LEU A 117 10.33 0.62 10.03
CA LEU A 117 11.13 0.56 8.80
C LEU A 117 12.43 1.33 8.98
N SER A 118 13.52 0.76 8.44
CA SER A 118 14.79 1.46 8.36
C SER A 118 14.77 2.57 7.30
N LYS A 119 15.79 3.42 7.32
CA LYS A 119 16.03 4.40 6.25
C LYS A 119 16.03 3.75 4.87
N ASP A 120 16.76 2.67 4.68
CA ASP A 120 16.90 2.02 3.37
C ASP A 120 15.56 1.43 2.90
N GLU A 121 14.81 0.78 3.81
CA GLU A 121 13.48 0.25 3.53
C GLU A 121 12.50 1.39 3.16
N LEU A 122 12.53 2.53 3.86
CA LEU A 122 11.70 3.71 3.54
C LEU A 122 12.08 4.33 2.19
N LEU A 123 13.37 4.40 1.86
CA LEU A 123 13.83 4.90 0.57
C LEU A 123 13.35 4.00 -0.59
N GLU A 124 13.26 2.69 -0.38
CA GLU A 124 12.65 1.77 -1.35
C GLU A 124 11.14 2.01 -1.51
N VAL A 125 10.41 2.31 -0.42
CA VAL A 125 9.00 2.71 -0.53
C VAL A 125 8.83 3.99 -1.34
N ILE A 126 9.71 4.98 -1.11
CA ILE A 126 9.72 6.24 -1.88
C ILE A 126 10.09 5.96 -3.35
N ALA A 127 11.04 5.06 -3.62
CA ALA A 127 11.41 4.66 -4.97
C ALA A 127 10.25 3.99 -5.71
N MET A 128 9.48 3.12 -5.05
CA MET A 128 8.25 2.54 -5.61
C MET A 128 7.24 3.64 -5.95
N ALA A 129 7.02 4.60 -5.06
CA ALA A 129 6.13 5.73 -5.33
C ALA A 129 6.60 6.57 -6.54
N PHE A 130 7.91 6.75 -6.70
CA PHE A 130 8.51 7.49 -7.81
C PHE A 130 8.27 6.85 -9.18
N VAL A 131 7.98 5.54 -9.26
CA VAL A 131 7.61 4.87 -10.52
C VAL A 131 6.41 5.56 -11.17
N HIS A 132 5.38 5.88 -10.38
CA HIS A 132 4.17 6.55 -10.89
C HIS A 132 4.19 8.07 -10.68
N ALA A 133 4.76 8.53 -9.57
CA ALA A 133 4.63 9.93 -9.19
C ALA A 133 5.58 10.87 -9.97
N GLY A 134 6.70 10.32 -10.47
CA GLY A 134 7.68 11.06 -11.25
C GLY A 134 8.23 12.31 -10.53
N PRO A 135 8.89 13.23 -11.26
CA PRO A 135 9.52 14.40 -10.65
C PRO A 135 8.54 15.29 -9.88
N ARG A 136 7.30 15.42 -10.36
CA ARG A 136 6.26 16.21 -9.69
C ARG A 136 5.95 15.66 -8.30
N GLY A 137 5.69 14.36 -8.19
CA GLY A 137 5.44 13.74 -6.89
C GLY A 137 6.64 13.82 -5.96
N MET A 138 7.86 13.69 -6.50
CA MET A 138 9.07 13.83 -5.68
C MET A 138 9.25 15.22 -5.10
N GLN A 139 8.81 16.28 -5.78
CA GLN A 139 8.80 17.62 -5.18
C GLN A 139 7.88 17.68 -3.96
N THR A 140 6.71 17.04 -4.02
CA THR A 140 5.78 16.95 -2.89
C THR A 140 6.36 16.14 -1.74
N ILE A 141 6.98 14.98 -2.02
CA ILE A 141 7.63 14.16 -0.99
C ILE A 141 8.80 14.92 -0.36
N ALA A 142 9.65 15.57 -1.15
CA ALA A 142 10.80 16.33 -0.65
C ALA A 142 10.37 17.45 0.32
N LYS A 143 9.32 18.21 -0.02
CA LYS A 143 8.76 19.22 0.88
C LYS A 143 8.15 18.62 2.14
N ALA A 144 7.38 17.54 1.97
CA ALA A 144 6.73 16.86 3.09
C ALA A 144 7.73 16.30 4.11
N LEU A 145 8.94 15.93 3.66
CA LEU A 145 10.00 15.36 4.49
C LEU A 145 11.09 16.37 4.88
N GLU A 146 10.87 17.66 4.71
CA GLU A 146 11.81 18.67 5.20
C GLU A 146 12.01 18.54 6.72
N GLY A 147 13.27 18.38 7.14
CA GLY A 147 13.63 18.15 8.54
C GLY A 147 13.26 16.77 9.09
N PHE A 148 12.84 15.82 8.25
CA PHE A 148 12.57 14.45 8.68
C PHE A 148 13.87 13.67 8.94
N GLU A 149 13.99 13.10 10.13
CA GLU A 149 15.14 12.26 10.51
C GLU A 149 14.83 10.78 10.33
N PHE A 150 15.50 10.14 9.38
CA PHE A 150 15.40 8.71 9.18
C PHE A 150 16.14 7.94 10.27
N ASN A 151 15.64 6.75 10.61
CA ASN A 151 16.29 5.85 11.55
C ASN A 151 16.94 4.68 10.78
N ASP A 152 18.26 4.55 10.86
CA ASP A 152 18.99 3.46 10.20
C ASP A 152 18.81 2.11 10.93
N THR A 153 18.55 2.13 12.24
CA THR A 153 18.50 0.93 13.10
C THR A 153 17.25 0.92 14.00
N PRO A 154 16.05 0.83 13.40
CA PRO A 154 14.81 0.82 14.16
C PRO A 154 14.74 -0.36 15.13
N ASN A 155 14.24 -0.08 16.33
CA ASN A 155 13.96 -1.09 17.36
C ASN A 155 12.64 -0.75 18.08
N PRO A 156 11.58 -1.57 17.96
CA PRO A 156 11.54 -2.82 17.18
C PRO A 156 11.61 -2.57 15.66
N ARG A 157 12.02 -3.61 14.91
CA ARG A 157 11.93 -3.59 13.45
C ARG A 157 10.51 -3.86 12.97
N ALA A 158 10.22 -3.38 11.76
CA ALA A 158 8.99 -3.67 11.05
C ALA A 158 8.73 -5.17 10.95
N LYS A 159 7.45 -5.53 11.09
CA LYS A 159 6.96 -6.88 10.89
C LYS A 159 6.22 -6.95 9.56
N PHE A 160 6.56 -7.96 8.78
CA PHE A 160 5.88 -8.30 7.53
C PHE A 160 5.06 -9.58 7.74
N PRO A 161 4.13 -9.90 6.83
CA PRO A 161 3.48 -11.20 6.81
C PRO A 161 4.46 -12.37 6.73
N ASP A 162 4.04 -13.52 7.26
CA ASP A 162 4.87 -14.72 7.30
C ASP A 162 5.25 -15.14 5.87
N GLY A 163 6.51 -15.52 5.68
CA GLY A 163 7.05 -15.88 4.37
C GLY A 163 7.46 -14.70 3.48
N TRP A 164 7.17 -13.46 3.88
CA TRP A 164 7.65 -12.28 3.16
C TRP A 164 9.13 -12.07 3.45
N ALA A 165 9.94 -11.97 2.40
CA ALA A 165 11.38 -11.80 2.50
C ALA A 165 11.94 -11.04 1.29
N PRO A 166 13.06 -10.30 1.47
CA PRO A 166 13.76 -9.68 0.35
C PRO A 166 14.28 -10.73 -0.62
N ASP A 167 14.04 -10.49 -1.91
CA ASP A 167 14.44 -11.40 -2.99
C ASP A 167 14.45 -10.61 -4.31
N ILE A 168 15.58 -9.93 -4.57
CA ILE A 168 15.77 -9.15 -5.79
C ILE A 168 15.83 -10.05 -7.04
N GLU A 169 16.25 -11.30 -6.89
CA GLU A 169 16.40 -12.24 -8.00
C GLU A 169 15.03 -12.62 -8.60
N ALA A 170 13.96 -12.61 -7.80
CA ALA A 170 12.60 -12.78 -8.32
C ALA A 170 12.22 -11.77 -9.41
N PHE A 171 12.81 -10.57 -9.43
CA PHE A 171 12.54 -9.57 -10.45
C PHE A 171 13.37 -9.77 -11.73
N ARG A 172 14.48 -10.50 -11.65
CA ARG A 172 15.49 -10.59 -12.72
C ARG A 172 14.97 -11.39 -13.90
N SER A 173 14.80 -10.73 -15.05
CA SER A 173 14.54 -11.41 -16.32
C SER A 173 15.81 -12.01 -16.93
N GLY A 174 16.99 -11.51 -16.52
CA GLY A 174 18.30 -11.94 -17.03
C GLY A 174 18.78 -11.17 -18.28
N ILE A 175 18.18 -10.02 -18.56
CA ILE A 175 18.64 -9.10 -19.61
C ILE A 175 19.85 -8.29 -19.15
N ASP A 176 20.68 -7.83 -20.10
CA ASP A 176 21.90 -7.09 -19.79
C ASP A 176 21.63 -5.58 -19.82
N TYR A 177 21.85 -4.90 -18.70
CA TYR A 177 21.65 -3.44 -18.62
C TYR A 177 22.90 -2.61 -18.96
N SER A 178 23.98 -3.23 -19.46
CA SER A 178 25.18 -2.53 -19.91
C SER A 178 24.95 -1.67 -21.17
N THR A 179 23.88 -1.95 -21.92
CA THR A 179 23.45 -1.21 -23.11
C THR A 179 21.96 -0.83 -23.02
N VAL A 180 21.55 0.18 -23.77
CA VAL A 180 20.14 0.62 -23.82
C VAL A 180 19.34 -0.11 -24.88
N GLU A 181 20.01 -0.74 -25.85
CA GLU A 181 19.41 -1.51 -26.93
C GLU A 181 18.77 -2.80 -26.40
N LEU A 182 17.49 -3.02 -26.69
CA LEU A 182 16.83 -4.30 -26.41
C LEU A 182 17.02 -5.24 -27.59
N THR A 183 17.83 -6.28 -27.41
CA THR A 183 18.00 -7.34 -28.40
C THR A 183 16.77 -8.26 -28.46
N ILE A 184 16.65 -9.05 -29.53
CA ILE A 184 15.58 -10.05 -29.67
C ILE A 184 15.68 -11.10 -28.56
N GLU A 185 16.90 -11.53 -28.22
CA GLU A 185 17.19 -12.48 -27.15
C GLU A 185 16.79 -11.92 -25.79
N GLU A 186 17.11 -10.66 -25.49
CA GLU A 186 16.70 -10.02 -24.24
C GLU A 186 15.20 -9.86 -24.14
N ARG A 187 14.53 -9.48 -25.23
CA ARG A 187 13.07 -9.42 -25.25
C ARG A 187 12.46 -10.78 -24.89
N ARG A 188 12.96 -11.88 -25.49
CA ARG A 188 12.49 -13.24 -25.17
C ARG A 188 12.69 -13.57 -23.70
N LYS A 189 13.83 -13.19 -23.10
CA LYS A 189 14.07 -13.39 -21.66
C LYS A 189 13.03 -12.70 -20.78
N VAL A 190 12.60 -11.49 -21.15
CA VAL A 190 11.54 -10.76 -20.42
C VAL A 190 10.18 -11.45 -20.60
N GLU A 191 9.82 -11.82 -21.83
CA GLU A 191 8.58 -12.56 -22.12
C GLU A 191 8.55 -13.92 -21.36
N ASP A 192 9.67 -14.65 -21.35
CA ASP A 192 9.81 -15.90 -20.62
C ASP A 192 9.72 -15.68 -19.10
N TRP A 193 10.27 -14.59 -18.57
CA TRP A 193 10.12 -14.24 -17.14
C TRP A 193 8.65 -14.05 -16.77
N TYR A 194 7.89 -13.34 -17.61
CA TYR A 194 6.46 -13.14 -17.41
C TYR A 194 5.67 -14.45 -17.47
N LEU A 195 5.91 -15.30 -18.47
CA LEU A 195 5.28 -16.61 -18.58
C LEU A 195 5.62 -17.52 -17.40
N ARG A 196 6.88 -17.57 -16.96
CA ARG A 196 7.29 -18.38 -15.80
C ARG A 196 6.72 -17.86 -14.49
N THR A 197 6.62 -16.54 -14.33
CA THR A 197 6.23 -15.91 -13.06
C THR A 197 4.73 -15.84 -12.92
N ILE A 198 4.02 -15.30 -13.91
CA ILE A 198 2.57 -15.02 -13.83
C ILE A 198 1.74 -15.76 -14.87
N GLY A 199 2.34 -16.59 -15.72
CA GLY A 199 1.63 -17.39 -16.73
C GLY A 199 1.16 -16.61 -17.96
N GLU A 200 1.35 -15.29 -17.99
CA GLU A 200 0.81 -14.40 -19.02
C GLU A 200 1.84 -13.31 -19.37
N ILE A 201 1.83 -12.83 -20.61
CA ILE A 201 2.63 -11.67 -21.04
C ILE A 201 1.71 -10.44 -21.06
N PRO A 202 1.92 -9.43 -20.19
CA PRO A 202 1.12 -8.21 -20.22
C PRO A 202 1.18 -7.52 -21.60
N PRO A 203 0.07 -7.00 -22.14
CA PRO A 203 0.04 -6.42 -23.49
C PRO A 203 1.08 -5.31 -23.73
N TYR A 204 1.38 -4.51 -22.70
CA TYR A 204 2.36 -3.42 -22.81
C TYR A 204 3.78 -3.93 -23.06
N VAL A 205 4.14 -5.17 -22.65
CA VAL A 205 5.47 -5.74 -22.85
C VAL A 205 5.76 -5.85 -24.34
N THR A 206 4.87 -6.52 -25.07
CA THR A 206 4.97 -6.68 -26.54
C THR A 206 4.90 -5.33 -27.24
N PHE A 207 3.94 -4.48 -26.85
CA PHE A 207 3.76 -3.17 -27.46
C PHE A 207 5.02 -2.28 -27.30
N MET A 208 5.52 -2.14 -26.08
CA MET A 208 6.67 -1.28 -25.80
C MET A 208 7.97 -1.85 -26.36
N ALA A 209 8.16 -3.17 -26.34
CA ALA A 209 9.32 -3.80 -26.97
C ALA A 209 9.35 -3.58 -28.50
N ASN A 210 8.19 -3.57 -29.16
CA ASN A 210 8.10 -3.32 -30.61
C ASN A 210 8.30 -1.84 -30.98
N HIS A 211 7.71 -0.92 -30.21
CA HIS A 211 7.60 0.48 -30.62
C HIS A 211 8.60 1.41 -29.94
N ARG A 212 9.05 1.07 -28.73
CA ARG A 212 9.97 1.87 -27.90
C ARG A 212 10.92 0.96 -27.08
N PRO A 213 11.72 0.08 -27.71
CA PRO A 213 12.51 -0.95 -27.03
C PRO A 213 13.48 -0.40 -25.97
N GLN A 214 14.17 0.71 -26.26
CA GLN A 214 15.10 1.34 -25.31
C GLN A 214 14.37 1.89 -24.07
N LEU A 215 13.17 2.45 -24.26
CA LEU A 215 12.35 2.92 -23.15
C LEU A 215 11.83 1.75 -22.32
N PHE A 216 11.41 0.66 -22.98
CA PHE A 216 11.01 -0.56 -22.28
C PHE A 216 12.15 -1.14 -21.44
N LYS A 217 13.35 -1.27 -22.03
CA LYS A 217 14.54 -1.81 -21.34
C LYS A 217 14.93 -0.96 -20.12
N THR A 218 14.96 0.36 -20.28
CA THR A 218 15.27 1.28 -19.17
C THR A 218 14.18 1.29 -18.09
N HIS A 219 12.90 1.15 -18.47
CA HIS A 219 11.82 0.93 -17.51
C HIS A 219 12.01 -0.38 -16.71
N ARG A 220 12.31 -1.49 -17.40
CA ARG A 220 12.62 -2.76 -16.74
C ARG A 220 13.83 -2.64 -15.82
N SER A 221 14.87 -1.92 -16.21
CA SER A 221 16.06 -1.67 -15.36
C SER A 221 15.68 -1.02 -14.03
N ARG A 222 14.78 -0.03 -14.03
CA ARG A 222 14.28 0.57 -12.78
C ARG A 222 13.62 -0.49 -11.90
N MET A 223 12.79 -1.32 -12.50
CA MET A 223 12.00 -2.32 -11.78
C MET A 223 12.84 -3.46 -11.19
N GLU A 224 13.76 -4.01 -11.98
CA GLU A 224 14.55 -5.18 -11.59
C GLU A 224 15.69 -4.86 -10.60
N ASN A 225 15.89 -3.58 -10.25
CA ASN A 225 16.99 -3.11 -9.41
C ASN A 225 16.52 -2.22 -8.24
N MET A 226 15.24 -2.27 -7.85
CA MET A 226 14.69 -1.32 -6.88
C MET A 226 14.61 -1.83 -5.44
N LEU A 227 14.36 -3.13 -5.22
CA LEU A 227 14.01 -3.67 -3.91
C LEU A 227 15.06 -4.67 -3.39
N TYR A 228 16.03 -4.17 -2.63
CA TYR A 228 17.09 -4.93 -1.97
C TYR A 228 16.76 -5.28 -0.51
N HIS A 229 16.00 -4.43 0.18
CA HIS A 229 15.78 -4.51 1.63
C HIS A 229 14.34 -4.88 2.00
N LEU A 230 13.36 -4.43 1.22
CA LEU A 230 11.96 -4.79 1.41
C LEU A 230 11.67 -6.19 0.86
N PRO A 231 10.67 -6.89 1.41
CA PRO A 231 10.14 -8.08 0.78
C PRO A 231 9.67 -7.83 -0.65
N LYS A 232 9.92 -8.77 -1.57
CA LYS A 232 9.49 -8.63 -2.98
C LYS A 232 7.98 -8.40 -3.11
N GLN A 233 7.19 -8.96 -2.18
CA GLN A 233 5.74 -8.83 -2.10
C GLN A 233 5.27 -7.38 -1.89
N MET A 234 6.13 -6.50 -1.37
CA MET A 234 5.82 -5.07 -1.25
C MET A 234 5.58 -4.43 -2.61
N TRP A 235 6.22 -4.91 -3.68
CA TRP A 235 5.98 -4.41 -5.04
C TRP A 235 4.53 -4.63 -5.50
N PRO A 236 4.06 -5.87 -5.69
CA PRO A 236 2.75 -6.09 -6.28
C PRO A 236 1.62 -5.61 -5.36
N THR A 237 1.79 -5.66 -4.03
CA THR A 237 0.79 -5.09 -3.13
C THR A 237 0.73 -3.56 -3.21
N SER A 238 1.87 -2.86 -3.30
CA SER A 238 1.88 -1.39 -3.48
C SER A 238 1.28 -0.96 -4.82
N MET A 239 1.59 -1.69 -5.90
CA MET A 239 1.06 -1.38 -7.22
C MET A 239 -0.41 -1.73 -7.35
N LEU A 240 -0.84 -2.89 -6.85
CA LEU A 240 -2.25 -3.26 -6.78
C LEU A 240 -3.05 -2.20 -6.03
N TYR A 241 -2.55 -1.77 -4.87
CA TYR A 241 -3.13 -0.69 -4.11
C TYR A 241 -3.26 0.58 -4.95
N TYR A 242 -2.17 1.03 -5.58
CA TYR A 242 -2.16 2.23 -6.41
C TYR A 242 -3.19 2.15 -7.53
N HIS A 243 -3.21 1.06 -8.29
CA HIS A 243 -4.10 0.86 -9.44
C HIS A 243 -5.58 0.80 -9.05
N VAL A 244 -5.92 0.14 -7.94
CA VAL A 244 -7.30 0.13 -7.41
C VAL A 244 -7.70 1.52 -6.96
N MET A 245 -6.84 2.19 -6.20
CA MET A 245 -7.09 3.52 -5.66
C MET A 245 -7.22 4.58 -6.76
N SER A 246 -6.36 4.53 -7.78
CA SER A 246 -6.35 5.46 -8.92
C SER A 246 -7.30 5.08 -10.04
N ARG A 247 -8.04 3.97 -9.90
CA ARG A 247 -8.96 3.42 -10.90
C ARG A 247 -8.28 3.20 -12.25
N THR A 248 -7.14 2.53 -12.24
CA THR A 248 -6.36 2.17 -13.43
C THR A 248 -6.37 0.66 -13.62
N ALA A 249 -7.18 0.17 -14.57
CA ALA A 249 -7.49 -1.25 -14.74
C ALA A 249 -6.27 -2.10 -15.10
N GLU A 250 -5.42 -1.57 -15.98
CA GLU A 250 -4.40 -2.30 -16.73
C GLU A 250 -3.32 -2.91 -15.83
N GLY A 251 -3.12 -2.35 -14.63
CA GLY A 251 -2.17 -2.88 -13.65
C GLY A 251 -2.79 -3.79 -12.58
N ILE A 252 -4.12 -3.94 -12.53
CA ILE A 252 -4.76 -4.78 -11.51
C ILE A 252 -4.41 -6.25 -11.72
N ARG A 253 -4.62 -6.77 -12.94
CA ARG A 253 -4.39 -8.19 -13.26
C ARG A 253 -2.95 -8.62 -13.01
N GLU A 254 -1.98 -7.86 -13.54
CA GLU A 254 -0.55 -8.16 -13.38
C GLU A 254 -0.17 -8.27 -11.91
N ASN A 255 -0.63 -7.32 -11.08
CA ASN A 255 -0.25 -7.29 -9.67
C ASN A 255 -1.01 -8.34 -8.83
N VAL A 256 -2.24 -8.71 -9.19
CA VAL A 256 -2.91 -9.87 -8.57
C VAL A 256 -2.17 -11.17 -8.87
N LEU A 257 -1.76 -11.39 -10.12
CA LEU A 257 -0.99 -12.58 -10.50
C LEU A 257 0.39 -12.60 -9.83
N LEU A 258 1.07 -11.45 -9.72
CA LEU A 258 2.34 -11.35 -8.99
C LEU A 258 2.16 -11.63 -7.50
N CYS A 259 1.11 -11.08 -6.87
CA CYS A 259 0.77 -11.42 -5.47
C CYS A 259 0.64 -12.94 -5.30
N LYS A 260 -0.15 -13.59 -6.17
CA LYS A 260 -0.32 -15.06 -6.15
C LYS A 260 0.99 -15.81 -6.36
N SER A 261 1.77 -15.43 -7.36
CA SER A 261 3.05 -16.07 -7.70
C SER A 261 4.10 -15.95 -6.58
N TRP A 262 4.09 -14.83 -5.86
CA TRP A 262 5.08 -14.54 -4.82
C TRP A 262 4.61 -14.86 -3.40
N GLY A 263 3.53 -15.63 -3.28
CA GLY A 263 3.07 -16.16 -1.99
C GLY A 263 2.45 -15.12 -1.06
N VAL A 264 1.91 -14.02 -1.60
CA VAL A 264 0.94 -13.20 -0.86
C VAL A 264 -0.30 -14.06 -0.65
N SER A 265 -0.92 -14.08 0.53
CA SER A 265 -2.18 -14.84 0.68
C SER A 265 -3.32 -14.15 -0.07
N LYS A 266 -4.37 -14.89 -0.41
CA LYS A 266 -5.60 -14.31 -0.98
C LYS A 266 -6.18 -13.27 -0.03
N SER A 267 -6.17 -13.54 1.28
CA SER A 267 -6.61 -12.58 2.29
C SER A 267 -5.78 -11.30 2.29
N ASP A 268 -4.44 -11.39 2.23
CA ASP A 268 -3.58 -10.19 2.18
C ASP A 268 -3.84 -9.35 0.92
N ALA A 269 -4.06 -10.01 -0.23
CA ALA A 269 -4.38 -9.33 -1.48
C ALA A 269 -5.74 -8.63 -1.42
N LEU A 270 -6.75 -9.28 -0.86
CA LEU A 270 -8.08 -8.69 -0.64
C LEU A 270 -8.05 -7.54 0.39
N ASP A 271 -7.24 -7.66 1.45
CA ASP A 271 -7.02 -6.59 2.42
C ASP A 271 -6.37 -5.36 1.75
N THR A 272 -5.39 -5.60 0.87
CA THR A 272 -4.75 -4.55 0.06
C THR A 272 -5.77 -3.82 -0.82
N ILE A 273 -6.64 -4.57 -1.51
CA ILE A 273 -7.72 -4.01 -2.33
C ILE A 273 -8.69 -3.23 -1.45
N GLY A 274 -9.18 -3.83 -0.36
CA GLY A 274 -10.12 -3.23 0.57
C GLY A 274 -9.63 -1.89 1.13
N ASN A 275 -8.34 -1.82 1.49
CA ASN A 275 -7.73 -0.57 1.93
C ASN A 275 -7.69 0.48 0.80
N ALA A 276 -7.35 0.08 -0.42
CA ALA A 276 -7.37 0.98 -1.58
C ALA A 276 -8.77 1.51 -1.93
N LEU A 277 -9.84 0.77 -1.61
CA LEU A 277 -11.22 1.21 -1.81
C LEU A 277 -11.59 2.43 -0.94
N VAL A 278 -10.81 2.78 0.09
CA VAL A 278 -11.03 4.02 0.85
C VAL A 278 -11.08 5.26 -0.04
N PHE A 279 -10.26 5.29 -1.10
CA PHE A 279 -10.32 6.35 -2.12
C PHE A 279 -10.84 5.83 -3.47
N GLY A 280 -10.57 4.57 -3.82
CA GLY A 280 -11.07 3.95 -5.04
C GLY A 280 -12.60 3.84 -5.08
N GLN A 281 -13.24 3.76 -3.92
CA GLN A 281 -14.67 3.50 -3.70
C GLN A 281 -15.14 2.18 -4.36
N MET A 282 -16.41 1.83 -4.19
CA MET A 282 -16.94 0.53 -4.64
C MET A 282 -16.88 0.34 -6.16
N GLU A 283 -16.79 1.40 -6.96
CA GLU A 283 -16.61 1.25 -8.42
C GLU A 283 -15.28 0.58 -8.76
N ALA A 284 -14.23 0.79 -7.97
CA ALA A 284 -12.96 0.10 -8.16
C ALA A 284 -13.07 -1.41 -7.87
N ALA A 285 -13.99 -1.84 -7.00
CA ALA A 285 -14.26 -3.27 -6.79
C ALA A 285 -14.84 -3.93 -8.05
N SER A 286 -15.72 -3.24 -8.78
CA SER A 286 -16.21 -3.71 -10.09
C SER A 286 -15.09 -3.85 -11.12
N MET A 287 -14.09 -2.95 -11.08
CA MET A 287 -12.90 -3.07 -11.92
C MET A 287 -12.06 -4.29 -11.54
N VAL A 288 -11.82 -4.51 -10.24
CA VAL A 288 -11.12 -5.70 -9.75
C VAL A 288 -11.81 -6.99 -10.21
N GLN A 289 -13.14 -7.07 -10.05
CA GLN A 289 -13.91 -8.22 -10.51
C GLN A 289 -13.71 -8.48 -12.01
N LYS A 290 -13.73 -7.42 -12.82
CA LYS A 290 -13.56 -7.53 -14.26
C LYS A 290 -12.16 -8.00 -14.67
N GLU A 291 -11.12 -7.42 -14.06
CA GLU A 291 -9.73 -7.63 -14.51
C GLU A 291 -9.09 -8.88 -13.88
N ALA A 292 -9.52 -9.27 -12.68
CA ALA A 292 -8.88 -10.34 -11.90
C ALA A 292 -9.84 -11.25 -11.11
N GLY A 293 -11.16 -11.12 -11.31
CA GLY A 293 -12.16 -11.95 -10.60
C GLY A 293 -11.95 -13.46 -10.83
N ASP A 294 -11.61 -13.84 -12.06
CA ASP A 294 -11.28 -15.22 -12.44
C ASP A 294 -10.11 -15.80 -11.64
N ILE A 295 -9.12 -14.95 -11.30
CA ILE A 295 -7.95 -15.38 -10.52
C ILE A 295 -8.37 -15.62 -9.07
N PHE A 296 -9.14 -14.71 -8.48
CA PHE A 296 -9.62 -14.83 -7.10
C PHE A 296 -10.55 -16.02 -6.90
N ASP A 297 -11.43 -16.30 -7.86
CA ASP A 297 -12.34 -17.45 -7.81
C ASP A 297 -11.57 -18.79 -7.75
N ASN A 298 -10.38 -18.85 -8.35
CA ASN A 298 -9.52 -20.04 -8.40
C ASN A 298 -8.25 -19.91 -7.51
N TRP A 299 -8.26 -19.01 -6.53
CA TRP A 299 -7.16 -18.84 -5.59
C TRP A 299 -7.48 -19.55 -4.28
N GLU A 300 -6.74 -20.62 -4.00
CA GLU A 300 -6.70 -21.34 -2.72
C GLU A 300 -5.57 -20.80 -1.84
N ASP A 301 -5.85 -20.58 -0.56
CA ASP A 301 -4.86 -20.17 0.45
C ASP A 301 -3.99 -21.34 0.94
#